data_AF-A0A1Y5TA29-F1
#
_entry.id   AF-A0A1Y5TA29-F1
#
_cell.length_a   1.000
_cell.length_b   1.000
_cell.length_c   1.000
_cell.angle_alpha   90.00
_cell.angle_beta   90.00
_cell.angle_gamma   90.00
#
_symmetry.space_group_name_H-M   'P 1'
#
loop_
_entity.id
_entity.type
_entity.pdbx_description
1 polymer ?
#
loop_
_entity_poly.entity_id
_entity_poly.type
_entity_poly.pdbx_seq_one_letter_code
_entity_poly.pdbx_strand_id
1 'polypeptide(L)'
;MSVLNRLARPLRSLIGGMLIAAPLPGATETPQDIALAASEGICLSGMNTPPVSGAVKISEIHQRALNRRNMRSRDWETADGFLLRVSEFSPPERPPLFFAAVYGPSPERAALIRVVRDSQCRLRGAERIETAHSPSAPAPQRLAQLDAAFSNRARPTPLNPKLPQDIEDRSACTPVAMIDNGVNYLLPEIYERLATTEDKQLLGFDFWENDPLPFDFGVPDGDLDPRISAFEPISHGTSVASVLLNDAADPVCLAPFRYAPHKPNRDIGHIIDDIATSGVRIIVLSTGRLRPWPAYQAGMLKHPEILFVSAAGNEGVDLTRRPLFPMAYAQDNHLVVAAANPDGSVWGRSNTGSGLVEIAVPAVEVPGLEFSGRDKLLTGTSFAAPRVAALAAQIHVSEQGLSGAALKQAVLSAVAQKGHVSGPITSITETQFQEVLSKTRAPQN
;
A
#
# COMPACT_ATOMS: atom_id res chain seq x y z
N MET A 1 -21.26 -64.74 48.30
CA MET A 1 -20.73 -66.00 47.73
C MET A 1 -20.26 -65.73 46.31
N SER A 2 -18.93 -65.62 46.13
CA SER A 2 -18.07 -66.38 45.17
C SER A 2 -18.24 -65.97 43.70
N VAL A 3 -17.34 -65.19 43.11
CA VAL A 3 -15.98 -65.56 42.63
C VAL A 3 -16.02 -66.65 41.56
N LEU A 4 -15.72 -66.32 40.29
CA LEU A 4 -14.59 -66.91 39.54
C LEU A 4 -14.48 -66.42 38.08
N ASN A 5 -13.31 -65.86 37.79
CA ASN A 5 -12.66 -65.72 36.49
C ASN A 5 -12.55 -67.06 35.72
N ARG A 6 -12.50 -67.00 34.39
CA ARG A 6 -11.49 -67.71 33.58
C ARG A 6 -11.27 -67.07 32.21
N LEU A 7 -9.98 -66.97 31.88
CA LEU A 7 -9.36 -66.39 30.70
C LEU A 7 -9.48 -67.29 29.46
N ALA A 8 -9.54 -66.68 28.26
CA ALA A 8 -8.70 -67.04 27.10
C ALA A 8 -8.92 -66.08 25.90
N ARG A 9 -7.84 -65.45 25.44
CA ARG A 9 -7.60 -64.90 24.08
C ARG A 9 -6.48 -65.77 23.44
N PRO A 10 -6.07 -65.68 22.14
CA PRO A 10 -6.36 -64.65 21.11
C PRO A 10 -6.53 -65.16 19.63
N LEU A 11 -6.65 -64.18 18.70
CA LEU A 11 -6.16 -64.13 17.29
C LEU A 11 -7.03 -64.68 16.12
N ARG A 12 -7.64 -63.77 15.33
CA ARG A 12 -7.07 -63.21 14.07
C ARG A 12 -8.03 -62.23 13.35
N SER A 13 -7.46 -61.08 12.97
CA SER A 13 -7.68 -60.29 11.74
C SER A 13 -9.11 -60.07 11.24
N LEU A 14 -9.55 -58.80 11.20
CA LEU A 14 -10.01 -58.18 9.95
C LEU A 14 -10.02 -56.65 10.05
N ILE A 15 -9.39 -56.07 9.03
CA ILE A 15 -9.37 -54.69 8.56
C ILE A 15 -10.72 -53.98 8.82
N GLY A 16 -10.71 -52.89 9.57
CA GLY A 16 -11.85 -52.01 9.78
C GLY A 16 -11.45 -50.58 9.44
N GLY A 17 -11.90 -50.11 8.28
CA GLY A 17 -11.57 -48.81 7.72
C GLY A 17 -11.96 -47.64 8.62
N MET A 18 -11.13 -46.61 8.56
CA MET A 18 -11.40 -45.28 9.09
C MET A 18 -12.65 -44.74 8.39
N LEU A 19 -13.78 -44.74 9.09
CA LEU A 19 -15.00 -44.07 8.63
C LEU A 19 -14.73 -42.56 8.61
N ILE A 20 -14.44 -42.04 7.42
CA ILE A 20 -14.60 -40.63 7.10
C ILE A 20 -16.11 -40.38 7.21
N ALA A 21 -16.54 -39.64 8.23
CA ALA A 21 -17.92 -39.21 8.35
C ALA A 21 -18.27 -38.37 7.12
N ALA A 22 -19.18 -38.88 6.28
CA ALA A 22 -19.76 -38.10 5.20
C ALA A 22 -20.54 -36.91 5.82
N PRO A 23 -20.45 -35.71 5.22
CA PRO A 23 -21.23 -34.57 5.71
C PRO A 23 -22.73 -34.88 5.59
N LEU A 24 -23.48 -34.46 6.61
CA LEU A 24 -24.94 -34.58 6.63
C LEU A 24 -25.54 -33.84 5.41
N PRO A 25 -26.44 -34.47 4.64
CA PRO A 25 -27.06 -33.81 3.48
C PRO A 25 -27.95 -32.66 3.98
N GLY A 26 -27.59 -31.42 3.61
CA GLY A 26 -28.38 -30.23 3.90
C GLY A 26 -27.68 -29.12 4.71
N ALA A 27 -26.43 -29.32 5.16
CA ALA A 27 -25.63 -28.21 5.67
C ALA A 27 -25.01 -27.46 4.49
N THR A 28 -25.43 -26.20 4.26
CA THR A 28 -24.73 -25.30 3.34
C THR A 28 -23.31 -25.08 3.89
N GLU A 29 -22.28 -25.46 3.13
CA GLU A 29 -20.89 -25.26 3.53
C GLU A 29 -20.65 -23.79 3.85
N THR A 30 -20.06 -23.49 5.01
CA THR A 30 -19.74 -22.10 5.35
C THR A 30 -18.54 -21.63 4.51
N PRO A 31 -18.35 -20.32 4.30
CA PRO A 31 -17.14 -19.81 3.65
C PRO A 31 -15.84 -20.31 4.31
N GLN A 32 -15.87 -20.54 5.63
CA GLN A 32 -14.73 -21.11 6.35
C GLN A 32 -14.48 -22.57 5.98
N ASP A 33 -15.53 -23.39 5.87
CA ASP A 33 -15.40 -24.81 5.48
C ASP A 33 -14.85 -24.91 4.06
N ILE A 34 -15.37 -24.08 3.14
CA ILE A 34 -14.89 -24.00 1.76
C ILE A 34 -13.40 -23.61 1.73
N ALA A 35 -12.98 -22.60 2.50
CA ALA A 35 -11.58 -22.17 2.56
C ALA A 35 -10.66 -23.27 3.13
N LEU A 36 -11.12 -23.97 4.16
CA LEU A 36 -10.38 -25.08 4.77
C LEU A 36 -10.17 -26.23 3.79
N ALA A 37 -11.23 -26.65 3.10
CA ALA A 37 -11.18 -27.69 2.09
C ALA A 37 -10.31 -27.27 0.90
N ALA A 38 -10.48 -26.05 0.39
CA ALA A 38 -9.72 -25.52 -0.74
C ALA A 38 -8.22 -25.44 -0.43
N SER A 39 -7.84 -24.93 0.75
CA SER A 39 -6.44 -24.81 1.17
C SER A 39 -5.75 -26.17 1.31
N GLU A 40 -6.48 -27.19 1.77
CA GLU A 40 -5.98 -28.57 1.85
C GLU A 40 -5.85 -29.19 0.46
N GLY A 41 -6.88 -29.02 -0.38
CA GLY A 41 -6.90 -29.52 -1.75
C GLY A 41 -5.70 -29.03 -2.57
N ILE A 42 -5.39 -27.73 -2.52
CA ILE A 42 -4.22 -27.21 -3.24
C ILE A 42 -2.89 -27.64 -2.65
N CYS A 43 -2.81 -27.85 -1.34
CA CYS A 43 -1.57 -28.27 -0.70
C CYS A 43 -1.24 -29.73 -1.05
N LEU A 44 -2.26 -30.58 -1.12
CA LEU A 44 -2.10 -32.00 -1.46
C LEU A 44 -2.01 -32.25 -2.97
N SER A 45 -2.77 -31.52 -3.77
CA SER A 45 -3.01 -31.84 -5.19
C SER A 45 -2.51 -30.76 -6.17
N GLY A 46 -1.98 -29.65 -5.66
CA GLY A 46 -1.51 -28.51 -6.44
C GLY A 46 -2.64 -27.66 -7.04
N MET A 47 -2.28 -26.50 -7.60
CA MET A 47 -3.25 -25.51 -8.14
C MET A 47 -3.88 -25.87 -9.48
N ASN A 48 -3.50 -27.00 -10.11
CA ASN A 48 -4.08 -27.45 -11.38
C ASN A 48 -5.30 -28.35 -11.22
N THR A 49 -5.55 -28.80 -9.99
CA THR A 49 -6.68 -29.65 -9.64
C THR A 49 -7.75 -28.78 -8.99
N PRO A 50 -9.06 -29.04 -9.22
CA PRO A 50 -10.12 -28.38 -8.49
C PRO A 50 -9.87 -28.46 -6.97
N PRO A 51 -9.84 -27.32 -6.26
CA PRO A 51 -9.48 -27.29 -4.84
C PRO A 51 -10.61 -27.83 -3.94
N VAL A 52 -11.85 -27.79 -4.44
CA VAL A 52 -13.04 -28.43 -3.82
C VAL A 52 -13.85 -29.13 -4.91
N SER A 53 -14.68 -30.09 -4.51
CA SER A 53 -15.52 -30.86 -5.44
C SER A 53 -16.48 -29.93 -6.20
N GLY A 54 -16.61 -30.16 -7.52
CA GLY A 54 -17.52 -29.38 -8.37
C GLY A 54 -17.05 -27.96 -8.70
N ALA A 55 -15.91 -27.49 -8.17
CA ALA A 55 -15.39 -26.17 -8.51
C ALA A 55 -14.91 -26.12 -9.97
N VAL A 56 -15.33 -25.07 -10.68
CA VAL A 56 -15.00 -24.84 -12.09
C VAL A 56 -13.88 -23.82 -12.19
N LYS A 57 -12.89 -24.08 -13.05
CA LYS A 57 -11.80 -23.12 -13.31
C LYS A 57 -12.34 -21.92 -14.06
N ILE A 58 -12.08 -20.71 -13.56
CA ILE A 58 -12.51 -19.46 -14.21
C ILE A 58 -11.34 -18.54 -14.59
N SER A 59 -10.11 -18.85 -14.17
CA SER A 59 -8.90 -18.16 -14.65
C SER A 59 -7.72 -19.11 -14.88
N GLU A 60 -6.76 -18.63 -15.68
CA GLU A 60 -5.46 -19.30 -15.79
C GLU A 60 -4.56 -18.96 -14.60
N ILE A 61 -3.44 -19.68 -14.45
CA ILE A 61 -2.47 -19.30 -13.42
C ILE A 61 -1.86 -17.96 -13.81
N HIS A 62 -2.03 -16.99 -12.93
CA HIS A 62 -1.38 -15.70 -13.02
C HIS A 62 -0.17 -15.71 -12.08
N GLN A 63 1.00 -15.36 -12.61
CA GLN A 63 2.18 -15.09 -11.79
C GLN A 63 2.19 -13.61 -11.41
N ARG A 64 2.31 -13.34 -10.11
CA ARG A 64 2.45 -11.97 -9.60
C ARG A 64 3.86 -11.80 -9.04
N ALA A 65 4.63 -10.93 -9.68
CA ALA A 65 5.90 -10.45 -9.16
C ALA A 65 5.67 -9.26 -8.22
N LEU A 66 5.27 -9.52 -6.98
CA LEU A 66 5.51 -8.55 -5.89
C LEU A 66 6.98 -8.74 -5.48
N ASN A 67 7.84 -7.75 -5.74
CA ASN A 67 9.25 -7.76 -5.32
C ASN A 67 10.07 -8.99 -5.79
N ARG A 68 9.91 -9.43 -7.05
CA ARG A 68 10.64 -10.57 -7.64
C ARG A 68 10.45 -11.91 -6.89
N ARG A 69 9.29 -12.14 -6.27
CA ARG A 69 8.97 -13.38 -5.53
C ARG A 69 7.76 -14.09 -6.16
N ASN A 70 7.80 -15.42 -6.16
CA ASN A 70 6.86 -16.27 -6.89
C ASN A 70 5.57 -16.47 -6.10
N MET A 71 4.62 -15.54 -6.24
CA MET A 71 3.22 -15.87 -5.96
C MET A 71 2.54 -16.28 -7.26
N ARG A 72 1.97 -17.48 -7.24
CA ARG A 72 1.15 -18.03 -8.32
C ARG A 72 -0.26 -18.11 -7.81
N SER A 73 -1.23 -17.61 -8.57
CA SER A 73 -2.64 -17.63 -8.17
C SER A 73 -3.53 -18.15 -9.29
N ARG A 74 -4.63 -18.80 -8.92
CA ARG A 74 -5.70 -19.21 -9.83
C ARG A 74 -7.05 -19.04 -9.16
N ASP A 75 -8.05 -18.71 -9.97
CA ASP A 75 -9.42 -18.54 -9.52
C ASP A 75 -10.31 -19.70 -10.00
N TRP A 76 -11.18 -20.13 -9.09
CA TRP A 76 -12.21 -21.15 -9.29
C TRP A 76 -13.56 -20.61 -8.82
N GLU A 77 -14.64 -21.22 -9.28
CA GLU A 77 -16.00 -20.92 -8.83
C GLU A 77 -16.68 -22.19 -8.32
N THR A 78 -17.28 -22.13 -7.13
CA THR A 78 -18.06 -23.25 -6.58
C THR A 78 -19.43 -23.36 -7.25
N ALA A 79 -20.11 -24.49 -7.07
CA ALA A 79 -21.48 -24.68 -7.58
C ALA A 79 -22.47 -23.62 -7.03
N ASP A 80 -22.24 -23.17 -5.79
CA ASP A 80 -23.04 -22.13 -5.13
C ASP A 80 -22.58 -20.70 -5.49
N GLY A 81 -21.66 -20.56 -6.45
CA GLY A 81 -21.23 -19.27 -7.01
C GLY A 81 -20.13 -18.55 -6.23
N PHE A 82 -19.58 -19.12 -5.15
CA PHE A 82 -18.46 -18.53 -4.44
C PHE A 82 -17.21 -18.51 -5.32
N LEU A 83 -16.47 -17.41 -5.28
CA LEU A 83 -15.14 -17.32 -5.92
C LEU A 83 -14.09 -17.83 -4.94
N LEU A 84 -13.23 -18.74 -5.42
CA LEU A 84 -12.07 -19.26 -4.72
C LEU A 84 -10.80 -18.79 -5.41
N ARG A 85 -10.02 -17.97 -4.73
CA ARG A 85 -8.66 -17.64 -5.16
C ARG A 85 -7.67 -18.47 -4.38
N VAL A 86 -7.00 -19.38 -5.07
CA VAL A 86 -5.94 -20.20 -4.49
C VAL A 86 -4.58 -19.66 -4.89
N SER A 87 -3.65 -19.57 -3.94
CA SER A 87 -2.31 -19.06 -4.19
C SER A 87 -1.23 -19.95 -3.57
N GLU A 88 -0.14 -20.11 -4.30
CA GLU A 88 1.11 -20.70 -3.82
C GLU A 88 2.16 -19.58 -3.74
N PHE A 89 2.68 -19.33 -2.54
CA PHE A 89 3.77 -18.40 -2.31
C PHE A 89 5.05 -19.17 -2.00
N SER A 90 6.01 -19.13 -2.93
CA SER A 90 7.22 -19.96 -2.90
C SER A 90 8.47 -19.08 -2.95
N PRO A 91 8.87 -18.45 -1.82
CA PRO A 91 10.09 -17.67 -1.76
C PRO A 91 11.33 -18.59 -1.77
N PRO A 92 12.50 -18.16 -2.32
CA PRO A 92 13.70 -19.00 -2.39
C PRO A 92 14.26 -19.43 -1.03
N GLU A 93 14.05 -18.61 0.00
CA GLU A 93 14.68 -18.75 1.32
C GLU A 93 13.82 -19.51 2.33
N ARG A 94 12.56 -19.85 2.00
CA ARG A 94 11.62 -20.48 2.95
C ARG A 94 10.70 -21.47 2.24
N PRO A 95 10.18 -22.49 2.95
CA PRO A 95 9.20 -23.40 2.39
C PRO A 95 7.94 -22.67 1.88
N PRO A 96 7.25 -23.25 0.88
CA PRO A 96 6.06 -22.63 0.31
C PRO A 96 4.92 -22.52 1.32
N LEU A 97 4.08 -21.50 1.12
CA LEU A 97 2.80 -21.32 1.78
C LEU A 97 1.67 -21.44 0.77
N PHE A 98 0.58 -22.05 1.19
CA PHE A 98 -0.63 -22.26 0.38
C PHE A 98 -1.79 -21.48 0.97
N PHE A 99 -2.44 -20.66 0.15
CA PHE A 99 -3.55 -19.82 0.54
C PHE A 99 -4.81 -20.20 -0.23
N ALA A 100 -5.95 -20.19 0.45
CA ALA A 100 -7.25 -20.24 -0.20
C ALA A 100 -8.13 -19.11 0.35
N ALA A 101 -8.46 -18.14 -0.50
CA ALA A 101 -9.36 -17.05 -0.19
C ALA A 101 -10.73 -17.30 -0.81
N VAL A 102 -11.78 -17.13 -0.01
CA VAL A 102 -13.18 -17.26 -0.40
C VAL A 102 -13.79 -15.88 -0.47
N TYR A 103 -14.47 -15.63 -1.57
CA TYR A 103 -15.26 -14.43 -1.80
C TYR A 103 -16.70 -14.83 -2.05
N GLY A 104 -17.64 -13.95 -1.68
CA GLY A 104 -19.07 -14.15 -1.88
C GLY A 104 -19.45 -14.38 -3.34
N PRO A 105 -20.72 -14.74 -3.59
CA PRO A 105 -21.20 -14.96 -4.95
C PRO A 105 -21.19 -13.68 -5.81
N SER A 106 -21.23 -13.89 -7.13
CA SER A 106 -21.41 -12.82 -8.12
C SER A 106 -22.76 -12.09 -7.91
N PRO A 107 -22.85 -10.76 -8.14
CA PRO A 107 -21.83 -9.87 -8.68
C PRO A 107 -20.91 -9.23 -7.63
N GLU A 108 -21.27 -9.29 -6.34
CA GLU A 108 -20.60 -8.52 -5.27
C GLU A 108 -19.19 -9.03 -4.98
N ARG A 109 -18.98 -10.36 -4.99
CA ARG A 109 -17.66 -11.01 -4.78
C ARG A 109 -16.90 -10.44 -3.57
N ALA A 110 -17.61 -10.12 -2.48
CA ALA A 110 -17.00 -9.56 -1.27
C ALA A 110 -16.00 -10.55 -0.65
N ALA A 111 -14.82 -10.06 -0.23
CA ALA A 111 -13.84 -10.90 0.45
C ALA A 111 -14.36 -11.36 1.82
N LEU A 112 -14.30 -12.66 2.11
CA LEU A 112 -14.87 -13.22 3.34
C LEU A 112 -13.78 -13.76 4.27
N ILE A 113 -13.02 -14.75 3.81
CA ILE A 113 -12.00 -15.42 4.62
C ILE A 113 -10.87 -15.95 3.74
N ARG A 114 -9.63 -15.92 4.26
CA ARG A 114 -8.46 -16.54 3.65
C ARG A 114 -7.80 -17.48 4.64
N VAL A 115 -7.59 -18.74 4.26
CA VAL A 115 -6.88 -19.74 5.07
C VAL A 115 -5.47 -19.93 4.54
N VAL A 116 -4.50 -20.15 5.44
CA VAL A 116 -3.10 -20.43 5.09
C VAL A 116 -2.62 -21.77 5.67
N ARG A 117 -1.93 -22.56 4.83
CA ARG A 117 -1.23 -23.80 5.21
C ARG A 117 0.26 -23.72 4.87
N ASP A 118 1.07 -24.43 5.65
CA ASP A 118 2.50 -24.59 5.37
C ASP A 118 2.79 -25.74 4.39
N SER A 119 4.07 -25.93 4.06
CA SER A 119 4.56 -26.99 3.17
C SER A 119 4.25 -28.42 3.63
N GLN A 120 3.86 -28.62 4.89
CA GLN A 120 3.43 -29.91 5.44
C GLN A 120 1.90 -29.99 5.51
N CYS A 121 1.18 -29.11 4.81
CA CYS A 121 -0.27 -28.95 4.82
C CYS A 121 -0.87 -28.70 6.21
N ARG A 122 -0.07 -28.22 7.18
CA ARG A 122 -0.58 -27.86 8.49
C ARG A 122 -1.23 -26.49 8.44
N LEU A 123 -2.42 -26.38 9.01
CA LEU A 123 -3.13 -25.11 9.16
C LEU A 123 -2.29 -24.15 10.01
N ARG A 124 -1.99 -22.98 9.45
CA ARG A 124 -1.22 -21.93 10.14
C ARG A 124 -2.09 -20.83 10.71
N GLY A 125 -3.30 -20.68 10.18
CA GLY A 125 -4.28 -19.69 10.62
C GLY A 125 -5.15 -19.23 9.46
N ALA A 126 -5.85 -18.12 9.69
CA ALA A 126 -6.71 -17.52 8.70
C ALA A 126 -6.75 -15.99 8.86
N GLU A 127 -7.32 -15.32 7.89
CA GLU A 127 -7.70 -13.93 7.94
C GLU A 127 -9.16 -13.81 7.59
N ARG A 128 -9.92 -12.99 8.30
CA ARG A 128 -11.36 -12.82 8.08
C ARG A 128 -11.70 -11.35 7.95
N ILE A 129 -12.53 -11.03 6.97
CA ILE A 129 -13.14 -9.71 6.86
C ILE A 129 -14.36 -9.67 7.76
N GLU A 130 -14.34 -8.78 8.73
CA GLU A 130 -15.48 -8.49 9.58
C GLU A 130 -16.30 -7.38 8.93
N THR A 131 -17.52 -7.70 8.53
CA THR A 131 -18.46 -6.75 7.92
C THR A 131 -19.42 -6.20 8.96
N ALA A 132 -19.89 -4.97 8.76
CA ALA A 132 -21.00 -4.45 9.55
C ALA A 132 -22.27 -5.29 9.27
N HIS A 133 -23.04 -5.57 10.31
CA HIS A 133 -24.37 -6.15 10.14
C HIS A 133 -25.33 -5.04 9.67
N SER A 134 -25.40 -4.82 8.36
CA SER A 134 -26.34 -3.88 7.74
C SER A 134 -27.15 -4.59 6.65
N PRO A 135 -28.49 -4.57 6.69
CA PRO A 135 -29.33 -5.17 5.66
C PRO A 135 -29.20 -4.51 4.29
N SER A 136 -28.70 -3.27 4.21
CA SER A 136 -28.68 -2.46 3.00
C SER A 136 -27.31 -2.36 2.31
N ALA A 137 -26.21 -2.64 3.01
CA ALA A 137 -24.86 -2.68 2.44
C ALA A 137 -23.85 -3.29 3.46
N PRO A 138 -23.47 -4.57 3.32
CA PRO A 138 -22.42 -5.18 4.15
C PRO A 138 -21.04 -4.62 3.77
N ALA A 139 -20.64 -3.53 4.42
CA ALA A 139 -19.32 -2.92 4.19
C ALA A 139 -18.23 -3.61 5.03
N PRO A 140 -17.07 -3.97 4.44
CA PRO A 140 -15.89 -4.40 5.18
C PRO A 140 -15.48 -3.36 6.24
N GLN A 141 -15.35 -3.78 7.50
CA GLN A 141 -14.97 -2.88 8.59
C GLN A 141 -13.56 -3.16 9.10
N ARG A 142 -13.21 -4.44 9.28
CA ARG A 142 -11.94 -4.85 9.89
C ARG A 142 -11.39 -6.13 9.25
N LEU A 143 -10.07 -6.24 9.23
CA LEU A 143 -9.33 -7.46 8.93
C LEU A 143 -8.89 -8.12 10.25
N ALA A 144 -9.47 -9.28 10.56
CA ALA A 144 -9.06 -10.09 11.71
C ALA A 144 -7.99 -11.10 11.31
N GLN A 145 -6.88 -11.14 12.06
CA GLN A 145 -5.86 -12.18 11.93
C GLN A 145 -6.11 -13.29 12.95
N LEU A 146 -6.28 -14.52 12.46
CA LEU A 146 -6.70 -15.68 13.23
C LEU A 146 -5.59 -16.73 13.33
N ASP A 147 -5.54 -17.44 14.47
CA ASP A 147 -4.71 -18.62 14.63
C ASP A 147 -5.36 -19.88 14.01
N ALA A 148 -4.71 -21.04 14.17
CA ALA A 148 -5.20 -22.30 13.63
C ALA A 148 -6.49 -22.79 14.31
N ALA A 149 -6.83 -22.24 15.48
CA ALA A 149 -8.10 -22.47 16.16
C ALA A 149 -9.15 -21.38 15.82
N PHE A 150 -8.88 -20.54 14.82
CA PHE A 150 -9.71 -19.41 14.40
C PHE A 150 -9.96 -18.37 15.50
N SER A 151 -9.04 -18.26 16.46
CA SER A 151 -9.04 -17.23 17.49
C SER A 151 -8.20 -16.02 17.09
N ASN A 152 -8.63 -14.81 17.46
CA ASN A 152 -7.92 -13.58 17.12
C ASN A 152 -6.50 -13.57 17.75
N ARG A 153 -5.48 -13.39 16.90
CA ARG A 153 -4.08 -13.25 17.34
C ARG A 153 -3.73 -11.86 17.85
N ALA A 154 -4.46 -10.87 17.34
CA ALA A 154 -4.28 -9.46 17.65
C ALA A 154 -5.62 -8.74 17.52
N ARG A 155 -5.64 -7.46 17.88
CA ARG A 155 -6.79 -6.60 17.59
C ARG A 155 -6.98 -6.53 16.07
N PRO A 156 -8.20 -6.74 15.54
CA PRO A 156 -8.47 -6.61 14.13
C PRO A 156 -8.09 -5.23 13.60
N THR A 157 -7.47 -5.20 12.42
CA THR A 157 -7.03 -3.98 11.74
C THR A 157 -8.24 -3.29 11.09
N PRO A 158 -8.49 -1.99 11.32
CA PRO A 158 -9.58 -1.29 10.64
C PRO A 158 -9.30 -1.18 9.13
N LEU A 159 -10.36 -1.20 8.32
CA LEU A 159 -10.26 -1.10 6.86
C LEU A 159 -10.50 0.33 6.36
N ASN A 160 -11.45 1.05 6.95
CA ASN A 160 -11.72 2.47 6.68
C ASN A 160 -12.31 3.12 7.95
N PRO A 161 -11.47 3.35 8.99
CA PRO A 161 -11.93 3.87 10.27
C PRO A 161 -12.30 5.35 10.17
N LYS A 162 -13.26 5.82 10.96
CA LYS A 162 -13.49 7.26 11.07
C LYS A 162 -12.26 7.98 11.60
N LEU A 163 -12.08 9.25 11.21
CA LEU A 163 -11.10 10.13 11.83
C LEU A 163 -11.35 10.22 13.34
N PRO A 164 -10.28 10.28 14.18
CA PRO A 164 -10.43 10.52 15.60
C PRO A 164 -11.13 11.87 15.86
N GLN A 165 -11.94 11.94 16.93
CA GLN A 165 -12.85 13.07 17.18
C GLN A 165 -12.16 14.32 17.73
N ASP A 166 -10.93 14.17 18.22
CA ASP A 166 -10.13 15.20 18.87
C ASP A 166 -9.21 15.95 17.91
N ILE A 167 -9.47 15.90 16.59
CA ILE A 167 -8.58 16.48 15.58
C ILE A 167 -8.50 17.99 15.75
N GLU A 168 -7.28 18.51 15.69
CA GLU A 168 -7.01 19.93 15.89
C GLU A 168 -7.27 20.74 14.63
N ASP A 169 -7.55 22.03 14.80
CA ASP A 169 -7.54 22.99 13.71
C ASP A 169 -6.08 23.29 13.34
N ARG A 170 -5.73 23.01 12.09
CA ARG A 170 -4.43 23.25 11.47
C ARG A 170 -4.60 24.00 10.15
N SER A 171 -5.67 24.78 10.00
CA SER A 171 -5.92 25.61 8.82
C SER A 171 -4.79 26.60 8.50
N ALA A 172 -4.01 27.00 9.50
CA ALA A 172 -2.84 27.87 9.36
C ALA A 172 -1.53 27.13 8.97
N CYS A 173 -1.55 25.80 8.84
CA CYS A 173 -0.36 25.03 8.49
C CYS A 173 0.03 25.21 7.01
N THR A 174 1.24 24.81 6.63
CA THR A 174 1.65 24.75 5.22
C THR A 174 1.48 23.32 4.70
N PRO A 175 0.42 23.04 3.90
CA PRO A 175 0.12 21.69 3.48
C PRO A 175 1.02 21.21 2.34
N VAL A 176 1.46 19.95 2.44
CA VAL A 176 1.98 19.17 1.31
C VAL A 176 0.94 18.13 0.94
N ALA A 177 0.43 18.20 -0.30
CA ALA A 177 -0.48 17.19 -0.81
C ALA A 177 0.29 15.93 -1.19
N MET A 178 -0.05 14.81 -0.58
CA MET A 178 0.52 13.50 -0.90
C MET A 178 -0.49 12.68 -1.69
N ILE A 179 -0.17 12.37 -2.95
CA ILE A 179 -0.95 11.47 -3.78
C ILE A 179 -0.32 10.06 -3.69
N ASP A 180 -0.96 9.17 -2.93
CA ASP A 180 -0.51 7.78 -2.72
C ASP A 180 -1.71 6.86 -2.45
N ASN A 181 -1.49 5.69 -1.86
CA ASN A 181 -2.54 4.71 -1.54
C ASN A 181 -3.33 5.03 -0.25
N GLY A 182 -3.11 6.20 0.35
CA GLY A 182 -3.71 6.66 1.59
C GLY A 182 -2.68 6.81 2.71
N VAL A 183 -3.15 7.14 3.92
CA VAL A 183 -2.31 7.24 5.11
C VAL A 183 -2.99 6.59 6.32
N ASN A 184 -2.26 5.83 7.14
CA ASN A 184 -2.78 5.41 8.44
C ASN A 184 -2.77 6.61 9.41
N TYR A 185 -3.83 7.43 9.35
CA TYR A 185 -4.03 8.58 10.22
C TYR A 185 -4.39 8.22 11.68
N LEU A 186 -4.35 6.93 12.07
CA LEU A 186 -4.49 6.53 13.47
C LEU A 186 -3.14 6.51 14.21
N LEU A 187 -2.02 6.66 13.50
CA LEU A 187 -0.70 6.78 14.11
C LEU A 187 -0.53 8.21 14.66
N PRO A 188 -0.20 8.40 15.94
CA PRO A 188 -0.02 9.73 16.53
C PRO A 188 0.94 10.63 15.73
N GLU A 189 2.05 10.05 15.25
CA GLU A 189 3.10 10.73 14.48
C GLU A 189 2.57 11.34 13.17
N ILE A 190 1.48 10.79 12.64
CA ILE A 190 0.81 11.28 11.43
C ILE A 190 -0.38 12.14 11.81
N TYR A 191 -1.23 11.65 12.72
CA TYR A 191 -2.47 12.27 13.15
C TYR A 191 -2.26 13.72 13.59
N GLU A 192 -1.23 13.95 14.41
CA GLU A 192 -0.88 15.26 14.96
C GLU A 192 -0.35 16.24 13.90
N ARG A 193 -0.11 15.79 12.66
CA ARG A 193 0.46 16.60 11.58
C ARG A 193 -0.42 16.65 10.34
N LEU A 194 -1.67 16.21 10.42
CA LEU A 194 -2.64 16.31 9.33
C LEU A 194 -3.07 17.77 9.10
N ALA A 195 -3.16 18.16 7.84
CA ALA A 195 -3.76 19.42 7.44
C ALA A 195 -5.27 19.36 7.64
N THR A 196 -5.86 20.38 8.26
CA THR A 196 -7.30 20.49 8.47
C THR A 196 -7.81 21.87 8.10
N THR A 197 -9.11 22.02 7.89
CA THR A 197 -9.79 23.31 7.76
C THR A 197 -10.12 23.89 9.15
N GLU A 198 -10.55 25.15 9.21
CA GLU A 198 -11.02 25.80 10.45
C GLU A 198 -12.16 25.00 11.13
N ASP A 199 -13.00 24.37 10.31
CA ASP A 199 -14.09 23.47 10.75
C ASP A 199 -13.61 22.05 11.13
N LYS A 200 -12.30 21.88 11.30
CA LYS A 200 -11.64 20.61 11.68
C LYS A 200 -11.94 19.45 10.72
N GLN A 201 -12.19 19.77 9.45
CA GLN A 201 -12.30 18.76 8.39
C GLN A 201 -10.90 18.47 7.86
N LEU A 202 -10.62 17.20 7.57
CA LEU A 202 -9.36 16.82 6.95
C LEU A 202 -9.20 17.49 5.58
N LEU A 203 -8.07 18.15 5.36
CA LEU A 203 -7.67 18.57 4.02
C LEU A 203 -7.06 17.35 3.31
N GLY A 204 -7.92 16.59 2.64
CA GLY A 204 -7.57 15.34 2.01
C GLY A 204 -8.83 14.63 1.53
N PHE A 205 -8.67 13.65 0.65
CA PHE A 205 -9.82 12.93 0.12
C PHE A 205 -9.46 11.53 -0.34
N ASP A 206 -10.37 10.60 -0.08
CA ASP A 206 -10.29 9.25 -0.60
C ASP A 206 -10.97 9.18 -1.96
N PHE A 207 -10.21 9.45 -3.02
CA PHE A 207 -10.67 9.13 -4.37
C PHE A 207 -10.60 7.63 -4.63
N TRP A 208 -10.28 6.77 -3.67
CA TRP A 208 -10.43 5.30 -3.65
C TRP A 208 -11.87 4.82 -3.37
N GLU A 209 -12.45 5.39 -2.33
CA GLU A 209 -13.75 4.99 -1.79
C GLU A 209 -14.80 6.10 -1.93
N ASN A 210 -14.39 7.26 -2.46
CA ASN A 210 -15.19 8.46 -2.67
C ASN A 210 -15.77 9.00 -1.35
N ASP A 211 -14.89 9.16 -0.36
CA ASP A 211 -15.22 9.66 0.96
C ASP A 211 -14.06 10.54 1.50
N PRO A 212 -14.22 11.23 2.65
CA PRO A 212 -13.17 12.08 3.21
C PRO A 212 -12.15 11.32 4.08
N LEU A 213 -12.02 10.00 3.92
CA LEU A 213 -11.23 9.11 4.78
C LEU A 213 -10.10 8.42 3.99
N PRO A 214 -9.04 9.13 3.57
CA PRO A 214 -7.96 8.60 2.73
C PRO A 214 -7.03 7.66 3.50
N PHE A 215 -7.57 6.57 4.02
CA PHE A 215 -6.87 5.61 4.86
C PHE A 215 -5.96 4.71 4.02
N ASP A 216 -4.76 4.36 4.51
CA ASP A 216 -3.78 3.50 3.79
C ASP A 216 -4.15 2.01 3.83
N PHE A 217 -5.45 1.78 3.76
CA PHE A 217 -6.13 0.51 3.75
C PHE A 217 -7.52 0.77 3.17
N GLY A 218 -8.04 -0.15 2.38
CA GLY A 218 -9.44 -0.10 1.97
C GLY A 218 -9.77 -1.19 0.95
N VAL A 219 -11.06 -1.37 0.73
CA VAL A 219 -11.64 -2.40 -0.13
C VAL A 219 -12.74 -1.71 -0.94
N PRO A 220 -12.42 -1.12 -2.10
CA PRO A 220 -13.45 -0.67 -3.05
C PRO A 220 -14.54 -1.73 -3.30
N ASP A 221 -15.78 -1.27 -3.38
CA ASP A 221 -16.93 -2.10 -3.77
C ASP A 221 -16.69 -2.76 -5.14
N GLY A 222 -16.84 -4.09 -5.18
CA GLY A 222 -16.79 -4.89 -6.40
C GLY A 222 -15.41 -5.03 -7.06
N ASP A 223 -14.30 -4.73 -6.35
CA ASP A 223 -12.99 -4.78 -7.00
C ASP A 223 -12.42 -6.20 -7.09
N LEU A 224 -12.46 -6.71 -8.31
CA LEU A 224 -11.93 -8.01 -8.73
C LEU A 224 -10.40 -8.02 -8.87
N ASP A 225 -9.71 -6.90 -8.57
CA ASP A 225 -8.28 -6.80 -8.81
C ASP A 225 -7.49 -7.73 -7.87
N PRO A 226 -6.89 -8.82 -8.38
CA PRO A 226 -6.01 -9.69 -7.59
C PRO A 226 -4.80 -8.94 -7.02
N ARG A 227 -4.57 -7.69 -7.45
CA ARG A 227 -3.50 -6.86 -6.93
C ARG A 227 -3.82 -6.23 -5.56
N ILE A 228 -5.09 -6.12 -5.21
CA ILE A 228 -5.57 -5.39 -4.05
C ILE A 228 -6.65 -6.23 -3.39
N SER A 229 -6.24 -7.35 -2.81
CA SER A 229 -7.11 -8.11 -1.93
C SER A 229 -7.21 -7.39 -0.58
N ALA A 230 -8.36 -7.43 0.08
CA ALA A 230 -8.50 -7.01 1.48
C ALA A 230 -7.50 -7.73 2.42
N PHE A 231 -7.02 -8.91 1.99
CA PHE A 231 -6.01 -9.70 2.69
C PHE A 231 -4.56 -9.33 2.29
N GLU A 232 -4.36 -8.50 1.26
CA GLU A 232 -3.06 -8.06 0.76
C GLU A 232 -3.07 -6.55 0.45
N PRO A 233 -3.34 -5.71 1.45
CA PRO A 233 -3.33 -4.26 1.29
C PRO A 233 -1.94 -3.78 0.85
N ILE A 234 -1.91 -2.74 0.02
CA ILE A 234 -0.66 -2.03 -0.32
C ILE A 234 -0.57 -0.78 0.55
N SER A 235 0.04 -0.90 1.72
CA SER A 235 0.17 0.20 2.67
C SER A 235 1.48 0.98 2.49
N HIS A 236 1.60 1.61 1.32
CA HIS A 236 2.80 2.35 0.92
C HIS A 236 2.77 3.79 1.43
N GLY A 237 1.60 4.43 1.42
CA GLY A 237 1.47 5.87 1.67
C GLY A 237 1.73 6.25 3.13
N THR A 238 1.46 5.36 4.10
CA THR A 238 1.86 5.56 5.50
C THR A 238 3.38 5.69 5.64
N SER A 239 4.14 4.85 4.93
CA SER A 239 5.60 4.91 4.96
C SER A 239 6.12 6.19 4.29
N VAL A 240 5.53 6.60 3.16
CA VAL A 240 5.87 7.87 2.50
C VAL A 240 5.57 9.06 3.41
N ALA A 241 4.39 9.09 4.01
CA ALA A 241 3.96 10.13 4.96
C ALA A 241 4.92 10.24 6.15
N SER A 242 5.32 9.10 6.74
CA SER A 242 6.25 9.11 7.88
C SER A 242 7.59 9.74 7.52
N VAL A 243 8.13 9.45 6.32
CA VAL A 243 9.40 10.05 5.87
C VAL A 243 9.25 11.54 5.61
N LEU A 244 8.13 11.97 5.02
CA LEU A 244 7.83 13.40 4.84
C LEU A 244 7.82 14.14 6.18
N LEU A 245 7.07 13.60 7.15
CA LEU A 245 6.86 14.23 8.45
C LEU A 245 8.12 14.20 9.34
N ASN A 246 8.98 13.19 9.18
CA ASN A 246 10.27 13.13 9.86
C ASN A 246 11.20 14.30 9.47
N ASP A 247 11.18 14.72 8.21
CA ASP A 247 12.02 15.81 7.71
C ASP A 247 11.33 17.18 7.78
N ALA A 248 10.01 17.22 7.91
CA ALA A 248 9.22 18.44 7.93
C ALA A 248 9.20 19.13 9.31
N ALA A 249 9.68 20.38 9.38
CA ALA A 249 9.48 21.23 10.56
C ALA A 249 8.11 21.94 10.55
N ASP A 250 7.66 22.38 11.73
CA ASP A 250 6.48 23.25 11.82
C ASP A 250 6.69 24.56 11.02
N PRO A 251 5.63 25.10 10.39
CA PRO A 251 4.23 24.66 10.43
C PRO A 251 3.84 23.70 9.29
N VAL A 252 4.77 22.91 8.73
CA VAL A 252 4.44 21.99 7.62
C VAL A 252 3.55 20.84 8.10
N CYS A 253 2.55 20.50 7.29
CA CYS A 253 1.54 19.47 7.57
C CYS A 253 1.25 18.62 6.32
N LEU A 254 0.61 17.47 6.51
CA LEU A 254 0.29 16.52 5.46
C LEU A 254 -1.18 16.62 5.04
N ALA A 255 -1.42 16.77 3.74
CA ALA A 255 -2.75 16.66 3.13
C ALA A 255 -2.84 15.35 2.30
N PRO A 256 -3.43 14.26 2.83
CA PRO A 256 -3.44 12.97 2.14
C PRO A 256 -4.54 12.87 1.08
N PHE A 257 -4.17 12.50 -0.14
CA PHE A 257 -5.10 12.24 -1.25
C PHE A 257 -4.90 10.80 -1.74
N ARG A 258 -5.84 9.92 -1.42
CA ARG A 258 -5.76 8.52 -1.82
C ARG A 258 -6.21 8.35 -3.25
N TYR A 259 -5.37 7.74 -4.08
CA TYR A 259 -5.60 7.62 -5.51
C TYR A 259 -5.17 6.24 -6.04
N ALA A 260 -6.01 5.66 -6.92
CA ALA A 260 -5.70 4.44 -7.64
C ALA A 260 -5.64 4.69 -9.17
N PRO A 261 -4.48 4.53 -9.83
CA PRO A 261 -4.27 4.94 -11.22
C PRO A 261 -5.03 4.16 -12.30
N HIS A 262 -5.86 3.19 -11.91
CA HIS A 262 -6.48 2.23 -12.82
C HIS A 262 -7.99 2.39 -13.01
N LYS A 263 -8.66 3.27 -12.24
CA LYS A 263 -10.11 3.50 -12.37
C LYS A 263 -10.38 4.78 -13.19
N PRO A 264 -11.06 4.67 -14.35
CA PRO A 264 -11.20 5.79 -15.29
C PRO A 264 -12.09 6.94 -14.79
N ASN A 265 -13.00 6.71 -13.83
CA ASN A 265 -13.93 7.74 -13.34
C ASN A 265 -13.30 8.73 -12.36
N ARG A 266 -12.00 8.60 -12.08
CA ARG A 266 -11.30 9.39 -11.08
C ARG A 266 -10.07 9.99 -11.73
N ASP A 267 -10.35 10.96 -12.60
CA ASP A 267 -9.33 11.62 -13.40
C ASP A 267 -8.39 12.40 -12.48
N ILE A 268 -7.09 12.12 -12.58
CA ILE A 268 -6.06 12.83 -11.83
C ILE A 268 -6.06 14.33 -12.10
N GLY A 269 -6.54 14.78 -13.27
CA GLY A 269 -6.67 16.20 -13.57
C GLY A 269 -7.59 16.89 -12.57
N HIS A 270 -8.74 16.27 -12.27
CA HIS A 270 -9.68 16.80 -11.27
C HIS A 270 -9.10 16.75 -9.85
N ILE A 271 -8.35 15.69 -9.52
CA ILE A 271 -7.67 15.60 -8.22
C ILE A 271 -6.66 16.75 -8.06
N ILE A 272 -5.88 17.05 -9.10
CA ILE A 272 -4.94 18.18 -9.09
C ILE A 272 -5.69 19.51 -8.96
N ASP A 273 -6.82 19.68 -9.66
CA ASP A 273 -7.68 20.87 -9.57
C ASP A 273 -8.23 21.07 -8.14
N ASP A 274 -8.68 19.99 -7.48
CA ASP A 274 -9.20 20.00 -6.11
C ASP A 274 -8.10 20.36 -5.09
N ILE A 275 -6.90 19.79 -5.27
CA ILE A 275 -5.72 20.13 -4.47
C ILE A 275 -5.37 21.61 -4.64
N ALA A 276 -5.37 22.12 -5.88
CA ALA A 276 -5.05 23.51 -6.17
C ALA A 276 -6.08 24.48 -5.57
N THR A 277 -7.37 24.13 -5.66
CA THR A 277 -8.48 24.91 -5.10
C THR A 277 -8.38 25.00 -3.57
N SER A 278 -7.79 23.99 -2.95
CA SER A 278 -7.51 23.94 -1.50
C SER A 278 -6.33 24.83 -1.07
N GLY A 279 -5.67 25.52 -2.00
CA GLY A 279 -4.54 26.43 -1.72
C GLY A 279 -3.18 25.73 -1.56
N VAL A 280 -3.10 24.42 -1.77
CA VAL A 280 -1.86 23.66 -1.65
C VAL A 280 -0.87 24.05 -2.75
N ARG A 281 0.41 24.20 -2.39
CA ARG A 281 1.49 24.63 -3.32
C ARG A 281 2.53 23.55 -3.63
N ILE A 282 2.51 22.42 -2.92
CA ILE A 282 3.42 21.30 -3.16
C ILE A 282 2.61 20.01 -3.28
N ILE A 283 2.78 19.29 -4.38
CA ILE A 283 2.24 17.95 -4.59
C ILE A 283 3.40 16.97 -4.65
N VAL A 284 3.34 15.89 -3.86
CA VAL A 284 4.27 14.76 -3.96
C VAL A 284 3.56 13.53 -4.50
N LEU A 285 4.18 12.87 -5.49
CA LEU A 285 3.72 11.64 -6.10
C LEU A 285 4.84 10.58 -6.07
N SER A 286 4.56 9.45 -5.44
CA SER A 286 5.54 8.36 -5.25
C SER A 286 5.34 7.18 -6.21
N THR A 287 4.58 7.40 -7.29
CA THR A 287 4.19 6.36 -8.25
C THR A 287 4.22 6.89 -9.68
N GLY A 288 4.21 6.00 -10.65
CA GLY A 288 4.21 6.34 -12.07
C GLY A 288 3.75 5.20 -12.95
N ARG A 289 3.70 5.46 -14.27
CA ARG A 289 3.20 4.48 -15.25
C ARG A 289 3.91 4.58 -16.59
N LEU A 290 3.89 3.48 -17.35
CA LEU A 290 4.54 3.38 -18.67
C LEU A 290 3.81 4.15 -19.78
N ARG A 291 2.49 4.38 -19.64
CA ARG A 291 1.69 5.07 -20.65
C ARG A 291 1.64 6.56 -20.35
N PRO A 292 1.70 7.45 -21.37
CA PRO A 292 1.50 8.87 -21.18
C PRO A 292 0.26 9.18 -20.32
N TRP A 293 0.35 10.23 -19.53
CA TRP A 293 -0.70 10.70 -18.63
C TRP A 293 -1.11 12.15 -18.94
N PRO A 294 -1.83 12.39 -20.07
CA PRO A 294 -2.14 13.74 -20.52
C PRO A 294 -2.87 14.60 -19.49
N ALA A 295 -3.80 14.02 -18.73
CA ALA A 295 -4.52 14.77 -17.69
C ALA A 295 -3.62 15.24 -16.54
N TYR A 296 -2.61 14.43 -16.14
CA TYR A 296 -1.59 14.87 -15.18
C TYR A 296 -0.78 16.03 -15.76
N GLN A 297 -0.35 15.90 -17.02
CA GLN A 297 0.41 16.94 -17.72
C GLN A 297 -0.39 18.24 -17.85
N ALA A 298 -1.67 18.16 -18.20
CA ALA A 298 -2.57 19.30 -18.26
C ALA A 298 -2.73 19.96 -16.89
N GLY A 299 -2.85 19.17 -15.82
CA GLY A 299 -2.87 19.69 -14.44
C GLY A 299 -1.59 20.46 -14.09
N MET A 300 -0.41 19.93 -14.42
CA MET A 300 0.86 20.62 -14.20
C MET A 300 0.95 21.97 -14.94
N LEU A 301 0.48 22.01 -16.19
CA LEU A 301 0.47 23.22 -17.01
C LEU A 301 -0.56 24.25 -16.53
N LYS A 302 -1.71 23.78 -16.03
CA LYS A 302 -2.79 24.62 -15.53
C LYS A 302 -2.45 25.28 -14.20
N HIS A 303 -1.60 24.64 -13.40
CA HIS A 303 -1.22 25.08 -12.05
C HIS A 303 0.28 25.39 -11.93
N PRO A 304 0.79 26.44 -12.61
CA PRO A 304 2.21 26.83 -12.55
C PRO A 304 2.67 27.29 -11.15
N GLU A 305 1.73 27.61 -10.26
CA GLU A 305 1.95 27.96 -8.87
C GLU A 305 2.23 26.76 -7.95
N ILE A 306 1.99 25.53 -8.42
CA ILE A 306 2.25 24.29 -7.67
C ILE A 306 3.57 23.69 -8.12
N LEU A 307 4.41 23.30 -7.16
CA LEU A 307 5.55 22.42 -7.39
C LEU A 307 5.10 20.96 -7.33
N PHE A 308 5.33 20.23 -8.42
CA PHE A 308 5.11 18.78 -8.50
C PHE A 308 6.43 18.05 -8.24
N VAL A 309 6.48 17.22 -7.20
CA VAL A 309 7.65 16.43 -6.82
C VAL A 309 7.36 14.95 -7.06
N SER A 310 8.12 14.31 -7.95
CA SER A 310 7.90 12.91 -8.34
C SER A 310 9.09 12.03 -7.98
N ALA A 311 8.82 10.82 -7.51
CA ALA A 311 9.85 9.80 -7.35
C ALA A 311 10.33 9.29 -8.72
N ALA A 312 11.64 9.19 -8.95
CA ALA A 312 12.20 8.78 -10.25
C ALA A 312 11.83 7.33 -10.67
N GLY A 313 11.61 6.44 -9.71
CA GLY A 313 11.36 5.01 -9.90
C GLY A 313 12.58 4.14 -9.61
N ASN A 314 12.36 2.83 -9.45
CA ASN A 314 13.29 1.88 -8.82
C ASN A 314 13.75 0.75 -9.77
N GLU A 315 13.74 1.01 -11.07
CA GLU A 315 14.04 0.04 -12.14
C GLU A 315 15.50 0.09 -12.60
N GLY A 316 16.28 1.09 -12.20
CA GLY A 316 17.67 1.29 -12.61
C GLY A 316 17.80 1.64 -14.10
N VAL A 317 16.82 2.35 -14.66
CA VAL A 317 16.79 2.71 -16.09
C VAL A 317 16.95 4.21 -16.30
N ASP A 318 17.41 4.57 -17.50
CA ASP A 318 17.43 5.94 -18.00
C ASP A 318 16.07 6.31 -18.60
N LEU A 319 15.37 7.28 -17.99
CA LEU A 319 14.04 7.74 -18.36
C LEU A 319 14.00 8.43 -19.72
N THR A 320 15.13 8.91 -20.24
CA THR A 320 15.21 9.44 -21.62
C THR A 320 15.08 8.34 -22.67
N ARG A 321 15.34 7.09 -22.28
CA ARG A 321 15.25 5.90 -23.15
C ARG A 321 14.05 5.02 -22.82
N ARG A 322 13.66 4.97 -21.54
CA ARG A 322 12.56 4.17 -21.00
C ARG A 322 11.65 5.10 -20.18
N PRO A 323 10.79 5.89 -20.82
CA PRO A 323 10.00 6.90 -20.14
C PRO A 323 9.02 6.26 -19.17
N LEU A 324 8.91 6.90 -18.01
CA LEU A 324 7.85 6.69 -17.02
C LEU A 324 7.17 8.04 -16.79
N PHE A 325 5.85 8.04 -16.66
CA PHE A 325 5.06 9.25 -16.49
C PHE A 325 4.52 9.33 -15.06
N PRO A 326 4.54 10.53 -14.42
CA PRO A 326 4.81 11.83 -15.04
C PRO A 326 6.30 12.21 -15.21
N MET A 327 7.25 11.42 -14.71
CA MET A 327 8.70 11.74 -14.68
C MET A 327 9.31 12.13 -16.03
N ALA A 328 8.78 11.63 -17.15
CA ALA A 328 9.23 11.97 -18.50
C ALA A 328 8.68 13.30 -19.03
N TYR A 329 7.83 14.00 -18.26
CA TYR A 329 7.37 15.34 -18.59
C TYR A 329 8.35 16.38 -18.05
N ALA A 330 9.19 16.90 -18.94
CA ALA A 330 10.02 18.07 -18.65
C ALA A 330 9.13 19.32 -18.56
N GLN A 331 8.74 19.70 -17.35
CA GLN A 331 7.97 20.91 -17.05
C GLN A 331 8.72 21.73 -16.00
N ASP A 332 8.60 23.06 -16.08
CA ASP A 332 9.38 23.97 -15.22
C ASP A 332 9.02 23.83 -13.73
N ASN A 333 7.77 23.48 -13.43
CA ASN A 333 7.26 23.26 -12.07
C ASN A 333 7.25 21.76 -11.66
N HIS A 334 7.99 20.90 -12.37
CA HIS A 334 8.09 19.48 -12.05
C HIS A 334 9.52 19.09 -11.69
N LEU A 335 9.72 18.50 -10.51
CA LEU A 335 11.01 18.06 -9.99
C LEU A 335 10.99 16.54 -9.79
N VAL A 336 11.86 15.82 -10.52
CA VAL A 336 11.98 14.37 -10.36
C VAL A 336 13.19 14.05 -9.50
N VAL A 337 12.96 13.24 -8.46
CA VAL A 337 13.93 12.99 -7.40
C VAL A 337 14.41 11.54 -7.46
N ALA A 338 15.71 11.37 -7.67
CA ALA A 338 16.41 10.10 -7.55
C ALA A 338 16.75 9.76 -6.08
N ALA A 339 16.99 8.48 -5.82
CA ALA A 339 17.46 7.99 -4.54
C ALA A 339 18.99 7.91 -4.52
N ALA A 340 19.60 8.37 -3.45
CA ALA A 340 21.01 8.18 -3.14
C ALA A 340 21.19 7.23 -1.94
N ASN A 341 22.38 6.65 -1.85
CA ASN A 341 22.88 6.04 -0.62
C ASN A 341 23.22 7.15 0.41
N PRO A 342 23.42 6.80 1.70
CA PRO A 342 23.76 7.78 2.73
C PRO A 342 25.03 8.61 2.44
N ASP A 343 25.97 8.04 1.67
CA ASP A 343 27.21 8.70 1.22
C ASP A 343 27.03 9.64 0.02
N GLY A 344 25.79 9.80 -0.47
CA GLY A 344 25.46 10.64 -1.61
C GLY A 344 25.75 9.99 -2.97
N SER A 345 26.20 8.74 -3.05
CA SER A 345 26.24 8.03 -4.33
C SER A 345 24.83 7.68 -4.81
N VAL A 346 24.53 7.87 -6.09
CA VAL A 346 23.20 7.50 -6.64
C VAL A 346 22.96 6.00 -6.45
N TRP A 347 21.82 5.64 -5.87
CA TRP A 347 21.48 4.24 -5.62
C TRP A 347 21.31 3.50 -6.95
N GLY A 348 21.96 2.34 -7.11
CA GLY A 348 22.03 1.65 -8.40
C GLY A 348 20.70 1.17 -8.99
N ARG A 349 19.61 1.23 -8.21
CA ARG A 349 18.24 0.96 -8.69
C ARG A 349 17.42 2.22 -8.95
N SER A 350 17.91 3.40 -8.57
CA SER A 350 17.23 4.65 -8.91
C SER A 350 17.25 4.85 -10.42
N ASN A 351 16.12 5.22 -10.98
CA ASN A 351 16.11 5.72 -12.35
C ASN A 351 16.82 7.07 -12.43
N THR A 352 17.33 7.37 -13.62
CA THR A 352 18.05 8.61 -13.94
C THR A 352 17.51 9.17 -15.25
N GLY A 353 17.92 10.38 -15.64
CA GLY A 353 17.59 10.91 -16.96
C GLY A 353 18.05 12.34 -17.12
N SER A 354 18.93 12.62 -18.09
CA SER A 354 19.42 13.97 -18.32
C SER A 354 18.28 14.92 -18.71
N GLY A 355 18.16 16.05 -18.01
CA GLY A 355 17.07 17.01 -18.21
C GLY A 355 15.69 16.57 -17.68
N LEU A 356 15.61 15.38 -17.07
CA LEU A 356 14.39 14.86 -16.45
C LEU A 356 14.53 14.63 -14.96
N VAL A 357 15.71 14.18 -14.50
CA VAL A 357 16.03 13.89 -13.10
C VAL A 357 17.21 14.77 -12.70
N GLU A 358 16.98 15.73 -11.80
CA GLU A 358 17.95 16.78 -11.50
C GLU A 358 18.71 16.56 -10.19
N ILE A 359 18.08 15.91 -9.20
CA ILE A 359 18.69 15.67 -7.89
C ILE A 359 18.55 14.23 -7.43
N ALA A 360 19.51 13.79 -6.62
CA ALA A 360 19.42 12.59 -5.83
C ALA A 360 19.60 12.92 -4.35
N VAL A 361 18.67 12.49 -3.51
CA VAL A 361 18.77 12.65 -2.05
C VAL A 361 18.78 11.28 -1.37
N PRO A 362 19.40 11.15 -0.19
CA PRO A 362 19.50 9.87 0.50
C PRO A 362 18.12 9.26 0.77
N ALA A 363 17.92 8.03 0.32
CA ALA A 363 16.65 7.32 0.45
C ALA A 363 16.87 5.80 0.46
N VAL A 364 18.04 5.38 0.95
CA VAL A 364 18.41 3.99 1.19
C VAL A 364 18.56 3.82 2.69
N GLU A 365 17.78 2.90 3.26
CA GLU A 365 17.74 2.61 4.68
C GLU A 365 17.42 3.84 5.56
N VAL A 366 16.49 4.68 5.09
CA VAL A 366 16.02 5.84 5.87
C VAL A 366 14.97 5.42 6.91
N PRO A 367 14.97 6.01 8.12
CA PRO A 367 13.98 5.68 9.14
C PRO A 367 12.58 6.17 8.75
N GLY A 368 11.59 5.33 8.99
CA GLY A 368 10.18 5.67 8.89
C GLY A 368 9.32 4.60 9.54
N LEU A 369 8.01 4.68 9.32
CA LEU A 369 7.03 3.77 9.90
C LEU A 369 6.43 2.87 8.82
N GLU A 370 6.14 1.62 9.18
CA GLU A 370 5.19 0.82 8.41
C GLU A 370 3.75 1.07 8.89
N PHE A 371 2.77 0.56 8.15
CA PHE A 371 1.34 0.72 8.49
C PHE A 371 0.99 0.45 9.95
N SER A 372 1.66 -0.51 10.59
CA SER A 372 1.41 -0.88 11.99
C SER A 372 1.92 0.12 13.03
N GLY A 373 2.65 1.17 12.62
CA GLY A 373 3.34 2.09 13.50
C GLY A 373 4.70 1.59 13.99
N ARG A 374 5.18 0.43 13.49
CA ARG A 374 6.53 -0.05 13.81
C ARG A 374 7.60 0.67 12.99
N ASP A 375 8.73 0.93 13.61
CA ASP A 375 9.91 1.45 12.95
C ASP A 375 10.40 0.50 11.85
N LYS A 376 10.80 1.09 10.73
CA LYS A 376 11.32 0.39 9.57
C LYS A 376 12.35 1.23 8.84
N LEU A 377 13.41 0.57 8.37
CA LEU A 377 14.33 1.15 7.40
C LEU A 377 13.73 0.99 5.99
N LEU A 378 13.54 2.11 5.32
CA LEU A 378 12.86 2.25 4.05
C LEU A 378 13.87 2.57 2.94
N THR A 379 13.69 1.97 1.76
CA THR A 379 14.61 2.13 0.63
C THR A 379 13.85 2.33 -0.68
N GLY A 380 14.18 3.39 -1.42
CA GLY A 380 13.66 3.65 -2.76
C GLY A 380 13.38 5.13 -3.03
N THR A 381 13.19 5.49 -4.30
CA THR A 381 12.87 6.86 -4.73
C THR A 381 11.56 7.38 -4.13
N SER A 382 10.63 6.48 -3.78
CA SER A 382 9.39 6.80 -3.05
C SER A 382 9.64 7.46 -1.70
N PHE A 383 10.84 7.31 -1.14
CA PHE A 383 11.26 7.96 0.10
C PHE A 383 12.24 9.12 -0.16
N ALA A 384 12.66 9.36 -1.40
CA ALA A 384 13.46 10.53 -1.77
C ALA A 384 12.55 11.74 -2.04
N ALA A 385 11.49 11.52 -2.82
CA ALA A 385 10.50 12.55 -3.15
C ALA A 385 9.85 13.22 -1.92
N PRO A 386 9.34 12.50 -0.90
CA PRO A 386 8.75 13.14 0.29
C PRO A 386 9.74 14.00 1.08
N ARG A 387 11.03 13.62 1.13
CA ARG A 387 12.08 14.42 1.79
C ARG A 387 12.30 15.75 1.10
N VAL A 388 12.34 15.73 -0.24
CA VAL A 388 12.43 16.94 -1.06
C VAL A 388 11.15 17.78 -0.95
N ALA A 389 9.98 17.15 -0.88
CA ALA A 389 8.72 17.86 -0.67
C ALA A 389 8.68 18.57 0.69
N ALA A 390 9.21 17.93 1.75
CA ALA A 390 9.37 18.57 3.07
C ALA A 390 10.32 19.78 3.00
N LEU A 391 11.47 19.64 2.34
CA LEU A 391 12.39 20.76 2.09
C LEU A 391 11.71 21.91 1.33
N ALA A 392 10.98 21.59 0.26
CA ALA A 392 10.25 22.58 -0.54
C ALA A 392 9.20 23.32 0.31
N ALA A 393 8.47 22.59 1.17
CA ALA A 393 7.49 23.19 2.06
C ALA A 393 8.13 24.15 3.08
N GLN A 394 9.27 23.79 3.66
CA GLN A 394 10.00 24.69 4.58
C GLN A 394 10.47 25.98 3.88
N ILE A 395 11.00 25.86 2.65
CA ILE A 395 11.38 27.03 1.86
C ILE A 395 10.14 27.90 1.56
N HIS A 396 9.02 27.26 1.23
CA HIS A 396 7.76 27.96 0.95
C HIS A 396 7.20 28.71 2.18
N VAL A 397 7.40 28.19 3.39
CA VAL A 397 7.05 28.88 4.65
C VAL A 397 7.81 30.21 4.76
N SER A 398 9.12 30.21 4.47
CA SER A 398 9.96 31.42 4.55
C SER A 398 9.79 32.38 3.36
N GLU A 399 9.44 31.85 2.19
CA GLU A 399 9.35 32.59 0.93
C GLU A 399 7.98 32.37 0.28
N GLN A 400 6.96 32.99 0.86
CA GLN A 400 5.61 32.90 0.33
C GLN A 400 5.50 33.57 -1.05
N GLY A 401 4.64 33.01 -1.91
CA GLY A 401 4.34 33.57 -3.24
C GLY A 401 5.27 33.12 -4.37
N LEU A 402 6.25 32.25 -4.10
CA LEU A 402 7.01 31.58 -5.17
C LEU A 402 6.07 30.79 -6.10
N SER A 403 6.31 30.87 -7.41
CA SER A 403 5.72 29.93 -8.37
C SER A 403 6.33 28.54 -8.16
N GLY A 404 5.67 27.49 -8.69
CA GLY A 404 6.21 26.14 -8.62
C GLY A 404 7.59 26.02 -9.26
N ALA A 405 7.82 26.73 -10.37
CA ALA A 405 9.12 26.79 -11.02
C ALA A 405 10.18 27.51 -10.16
N ALA A 406 9.84 28.64 -9.51
CA ALA A 406 10.76 29.34 -8.63
C ALA A 406 11.08 28.50 -7.38
N LEU A 407 10.09 27.82 -6.81
CA LEU A 407 10.27 26.92 -5.68
C LEU A 407 11.16 25.72 -6.04
N LYS A 408 10.98 25.14 -7.23
CA LYS A 408 11.91 24.12 -7.78
C LYS A 408 13.34 24.65 -7.79
N GLN A 409 13.58 25.84 -8.33
CA GLN A 409 14.93 26.42 -8.40
C GLN A 409 15.53 26.69 -7.01
N ALA A 410 14.72 27.13 -6.05
CA ALA A 410 15.16 27.33 -4.67
C ALA A 410 15.62 26.01 -4.03
N VAL A 411 14.84 24.93 -4.21
CA VAL A 411 15.21 23.58 -3.76
C VAL A 411 16.50 23.10 -4.42
N LEU A 412 16.60 23.20 -5.75
CA LEU A 412 17.80 22.80 -6.49
C LEU A 412 19.04 23.57 -6.02
N SER A 413 18.90 24.86 -5.78
CA SER A 413 19.98 25.72 -5.29
C SER A 413 20.42 25.35 -3.88
N ALA A 414 19.47 25.09 -2.97
CA ALA A 414 19.76 24.67 -1.60
C ALA A 414 20.53 23.33 -1.56
N VAL A 415 20.13 22.36 -2.39
CA VAL A 415 20.84 21.07 -2.52
C VAL A 415 22.22 21.27 -3.15
N ALA A 416 22.34 22.06 -4.22
CA ALA A 416 23.60 22.27 -4.93
C ALA A 416 24.68 23.00 -4.10
N GLN A 417 24.30 23.85 -3.14
CA GLN A 417 25.26 24.51 -2.23
C GLN A 417 26.03 23.53 -1.33
N LYS A 418 25.50 22.34 -1.10
CA LYS A 418 26.06 21.33 -0.20
C LYS A 418 26.41 20.02 -0.89
N GLY A 419 25.69 19.69 -1.94
CA GLY A 419 25.88 18.48 -2.72
C GLY A 419 27.09 18.55 -3.66
N HIS A 420 27.24 17.49 -4.43
CA HIS A 420 28.23 17.36 -5.48
C HIS A 420 27.55 16.90 -6.77
N VAL A 421 28.12 17.27 -7.92
CA VAL A 421 27.58 16.88 -9.23
C VAL A 421 28.10 15.49 -9.58
N SER A 422 27.19 14.55 -9.81
CA SER A 422 27.46 13.20 -10.29
C SER A 422 26.81 13.02 -11.67
N GLY A 423 27.58 13.24 -12.73
CA GLY A 423 27.04 13.30 -14.09
C GLY A 423 26.03 14.46 -14.24
N PRO A 424 24.80 14.23 -14.75
CA PRO A 424 23.79 15.28 -14.88
C PRO A 424 22.97 15.51 -13.59
N ILE A 425 23.26 14.82 -12.49
CA ILE A 425 22.46 14.83 -11.26
C ILE A 425 23.28 15.47 -10.14
N THR A 426 22.68 16.42 -9.41
CA THR A 426 23.26 16.90 -8.15
C THR A 426 22.86 15.95 -7.03
N SER A 427 23.85 15.38 -6.34
CA SER A 427 23.62 14.43 -5.25
C SER A 427 24.18 14.95 -3.93
N ILE A 428 23.59 14.55 -2.82
CA ILE A 428 23.89 15.05 -1.48
C ILE A 428 23.95 13.89 -0.47
N THR A 429 24.83 13.98 0.54
CA THR A 429 24.90 12.98 1.61
C THR A 429 23.80 13.18 2.66
N GLU A 430 23.57 12.19 3.53
CA GLU A 430 22.58 12.31 4.62
C GLU A 430 22.90 13.51 5.53
N THR A 431 24.14 13.63 5.97
CA THR A 431 24.57 14.73 6.82
C THR A 431 24.35 16.09 6.15
N GLN A 432 24.71 16.20 4.87
CA GLN A 432 24.54 17.44 4.12
C GLN A 432 23.05 17.78 3.91
N PHE A 433 22.19 16.78 3.66
CA PHE A 433 20.76 17.00 3.49
C PHE A 433 20.11 17.48 4.80
N GLN A 434 20.49 16.90 5.94
CA GLN A 434 20.05 17.36 7.26
C GLN A 434 20.55 18.78 7.58
N GLU A 435 21.77 19.15 7.15
CA GLU A 435 22.24 20.53 7.23
C GLU A 435 21.39 21.49 6.39
N VAL A 436 20.94 21.07 5.20
CA VAL A 436 20.05 21.88 4.36
C VAL A 436 18.69 22.06 5.05
N LEU A 437 18.07 20.96 5.50
CA LEU A 437 16.79 21.00 6.21
C LEU A 437 16.85 21.94 7.41
N SER A 438 17.87 21.79 8.28
CA SER A 438 18.01 22.61 9.48
C SER A 438 18.19 24.11 9.19
N LYS A 439 18.91 24.47 8.12
CA LYS A 439 19.09 25.88 7.72
C LYS A 439 17.84 26.51 7.11
N THR A 440 16.97 25.70 6.49
CA THR A 440 15.72 26.17 5.87
C THR A 440 14.56 26.27 6.84
N ARG A 441 14.73 25.87 8.11
CA ARG A 441 13.70 26.04 9.12
C ARG A 441 13.46 27.53 9.35
N ALA A 442 12.20 27.94 9.34
CA ALA A 442 11.83 29.30 9.73
C ALA A 442 12.31 29.56 11.18
N PRO A 443 12.69 30.81 11.52
CA PRO A 443 12.98 31.15 12.90
C PRO A 443 11.77 30.81 13.77
N GLN A 444 11.97 30.07 14.87
CA GLN A 444 10.92 29.93 15.87
C GLN A 444 10.77 31.28 16.55
N ASN A 445 9.60 31.92 16.37
CA ASN A 445 9.23 33.17 17.04
C ASN A 445 8.93 32.95 18.52
#